data_AF-F8NEF8-F1
#
_entry.id   AF-F8NEF8-F1
#
_cell.length_a   1.000
_cell.length_b   1.000
_cell.length_c   1.000
_cell.angle_alpha   90.00
_cell.angle_beta   90.00
_cell.angle_gamma   90.00
#
_symmetry.space_group_name_H-M   'P 1'
#
loop_
_entity.id
_entity.type
_entity.pdbx_description
1 polymer ?
#
loop_
_entity_poly.entity_id
_entity_poly.type
_entity_poly.pdbx_seq_one_letter_code
_entity_poly.pdbx_strand_id
1 'polypeptide(L)'
;MMEESPTKEPCDQRRTFQLGDPLGEVAQRLLTEGTPYPGDEVTDRDTYDLGRFSVYRVSDHEHVITDSYRWLEDDVWIPTSFLLDTKFCVADWYADQRGQSAGFPQNECEEYYSYLPMGDAIGDRVEELLNMGQPYPCEVNLTTERTEGRFICLP
;
A
#
# COMPACT_ATOMS: atom_id res chain seq x y z
N MET A 1 40.76 44.63 -18.28
CA MET A 1 40.01 43.49 -18.82
C MET A 1 39.62 42.63 -17.64
N MET A 2 38.38 42.74 -17.18
CA MET A 2 37.82 41.86 -16.15
C MET A 2 36.95 40.85 -16.90
N GLU A 3 37.28 39.57 -16.79
CA GLU A 3 36.45 38.49 -17.33
C GLU A 3 35.29 38.25 -16.36
N GLU A 4 34.08 38.56 -16.79
CA GLU A 4 32.86 38.15 -16.10
C GLU A 4 32.74 36.63 -16.16
N SER A 5 32.74 36.00 -15.00
CA SER A 5 32.45 34.56 -14.86
C SER A 5 30.95 34.32 -14.99
N PRO A 6 30.49 33.30 -15.75
CA PRO A 6 29.07 33.08 -15.95
C PRO A 6 28.45 32.53 -14.66
N THR A 7 27.47 33.27 -14.15
CA THR A 7 26.58 32.88 -13.06
C THR A 7 25.82 31.62 -13.46
N LYS A 8 26.14 30.49 -12.81
CA LYS A 8 25.35 29.25 -12.93
C LYS A 8 23.93 29.53 -12.44
N GLU A 9 22.96 29.44 -13.33
CA GLU A 9 21.55 29.41 -12.96
C GLU A 9 21.30 28.28 -11.95
N PRO A 10 20.45 28.49 -10.93
CA PRO A 10 20.13 27.44 -9.98
C PRO A 10 19.40 26.33 -10.72
N CYS A 11 20.01 25.15 -10.74
CA CYS A 11 19.40 23.92 -11.24
C CYS A 11 18.07 23.71 -10.52
N ASP A 12 16.98 23.83 -11.29
CA ASP A 12 15.60 23.57 -10.92
C ASP A 12 15.49 22.15 -10.35
N GLN A 13 15.61 22.01 -9.02
CA GLN A 13 15.44 20.73 -8.32
C GLN A 13 13.95 20.37 -8.30
N ARG A 14 13.41 20.02 -9.48
CA ARG A 14 12.09 19.43 -9.59
C ARG A 14 12.12 18.11 -8.83
N ARG A 15 11.45 18.05 -7.69
CA ARG A 15 11.21 16.81 -6.98
C ARG A 15 10.33 15.93 -7.86
N THR A 16 10.92 14.94 -8.50
CA THR A 16 10.16 13.89 -9.20
C THR A 16 9.75 12.86 -8.16
N PHE A 17 8.46 12.80 -7.84
CA PHE A 17 7.90 11.72 -7.06
C PHE A 17 7.66 10.51 -7.97
N GLN A 18 8.14 9.35 -7.57
CA GLN A 18 7.84 8.08 -8.25
C GLN A 18 6.55 7.51 -7.66
N LEU A 19 5.73 6.87 -8.49
CA LEU A 19 4.47 6.27 -8.05
C LEU A 19 4.68 5.13 -7.04
N GLY A 20 5.82 4.42 -7.15
CA GLY A 20 6.10 3.22 -6.35
C GLY A 20 5.29 2.01 -6.85
N ASP A 21 4.94 1.13 -5.91
CA ASP A 21 4.06 -0.03 -6.14
C ASP A 21 2.75 0.15 -5.34
N PRO A 22 1.78 0.92 -5.88
CA PRO A 22 0.54 1.21 -5.17
C PRO A 22 -0.25 -0.05 -4.81
N LEU A 23 -0.19 -1.08 -5.66
CA LEU A 23 -0.90 -2.34 -5.42
C LEU A 23 -0.30 -3.08 -4.22
N GLY A 24 1.04 -3.23 -4.19
CA GLY A 24 1.75 -3.83 -3.07
C GLY A 24 1.54 -3.04 -1.77
N GLU A 25 1.66 -1.71 -1.81
CA GLU A 25 1.48 -0.84 -0.64
C GLU A 25 0.07 -0.95 -0.04
N VAL A 26 -0.98 -0.91 -0.87
CA VAL A 26 -2.36 -1.06 -0.41
C VAL A 26 -2.63 -2.48 0.09
N ALA A 27 -2.17 -3.50 -0.64
CA ALA A 27 -2.34 -4.90 -0.22
C ALA A 27 -1.68 -5.15 1.15
N GLN A 28 -0.46 -4.65 1.35
CA GLN A 28 0.23 -4.75 2.64
C GLN A 28 -0.57 -4.10 3.77
N ARG A 29 -1.07 -2.88 3.55
CA ARG A 29 -1.89 -2.17 4.54
C ARG A 29 -3.14 -2.98 4.90
N LEU A 30 -3.87 -3.46 3.90
CA LEU A 30 -5.08 -4.26 4.09
C LEU A 30 -4.80 -5.58 4.81
N LEU A 31 -3.66 -6.22 4.52
CA LEU A 31 -3.24 -7.42 5.23
C LEU A 31 -2.96 -7.14 6.72
N THR A 32 -2.30 -6.02 7.02
CA THR A 32 -2.06 -5.60 8.40
C THR A 32 -3.37 -5.27 9.11
N GLU A 33 -4.29 -4.54 8.47
CA GLU A 33 -5.61 -4.20 9.02
C GLU A 33 -6.51 -5.44 9.23
N GLY A 34 -6.36 -6.47 8.38
CA GLY A 34 -7.10 -7.73 8.46
C GLY A 34 -6.62 -8.70 9.54
N THR A 35 -5.56 -8.36 10.28
CA THR A 35 -5.05 -9.19 11.38
C THR A 35 -6.06 -9.26 12.54
N PRO A 36 -6.27 -10.41 13.21
CA PRO A 36 -5.53 -11.66 13.08
C PRO A 36 -6.04 -12.58 11.95
N TYR A 37 -5.24 -13.59 11.62
CA TYR A 37 -5.55 -14.65 10.64
C TYR A 37 -5.71 -16.03 11.31
N PRO A 38 -6.33 -17.00 10.63
CA PRO A 38 -6.49 -18.36 11.16
C PRO A 38 -5.18 -18.97 11.65
N GLY A 39 -5.13 -19.32 12.94
CA GLY A 39 -3.95 -19.89 13.59
C GLY A 39 -2.99 -18.87 14.22
N ASP A 40 -3.27 -17.57 14.12
CA ASP A 40 -2.49 -16.56 14.86
C ASP A 40 -2.79 -16.60 16.36
N GLU A 41 -1.77 -16.34 17.18
CA GLU A 41 -1.96 -16.18 18.62
C GLU A 41 -2.37 -14.73 18.94
N VAL A 42 -3.64 -14.52 19.29
CA VAL A 42 -4.21 -13.19 19.61
C VAL A 42 -3.53 -12.52 20.81
N THR A 43 -2.90 -13.29 21.69
CA THR A 43 -2.14 -12.78 22.84
C THR A 43 -0.71 -12.37 22.51
N ASP A 44 -0.21 -12.79 21.35
CA ASP A 44 1.12 -12.42 20.90
C ASP A 44 1.11 -11.00 20.33
N ARG A 45 2.13 -10.21 20.69
CA ARG A 45 2.27 -8.83 20.20
C ARG A 45 2.70 -8.80 18.75
N ASP A 46 3.47 -9.79 18.32
CA ASP A 46 4.03 -9.85 16.97
C ASP A 46 2.94 -10.11 15.92
N THR A 47 1.80 -10.70 16.34
CA THR A 47 0.60 -10.86 15.52
C THR A 47 0.17 -9.55 14.88
N TYR A 48 0.24 -8.44 15.62
CA TYR A 48 -0.20 -7.11 15.23
C TYR A 48 0.93 -6.18 14.80
N ASP A 49 2.12 -6.71 14.52
CA ASP A 49 3.24 -5.89 14.06
C ASP A 49 2.93 -5.27 12.69
N LEU A 50 3.12 -3.95 12.58
CA LEU A 50 2.98 -3.21 11.33
C LEU A 50 4.01 -3.67 10.28
N GLY A 51 5.12 -4.26 10.72
CA GLY A 51 6.17 -4.84 9.87
C GLY A 51 5.94 -6.31 9.48
N ARG A 52 4.83 -6.93 9.93
CA ARG A 52 4.57 -8.36 9.71
C ARG A 52 4.56 -8.73 8.23
N PHE A 53 3.80 -7.98 7.44
CA PHE A 53 3.60 -8.25 6.03
C PHE A 53 4.51 -7.40 5.16
N SER A 54 5.03 -7.99 4.09
CA SER A 54 5.56 -7.24 2.95
C SER A 54 5.01 -7.82 1.67
N VAL A 55 4.48 -6.94 0.80
CA VAL A 55 3.95 -7.30 -0.51
C VAL A 55 4.77 -6.59 -1.57
N TYR A 56 5.32 -7.35 -2.52
CA TYR A 56 6.15 -6.78 -3.57
C TYR A 56 5.91 -7.47 -4.90
N ARG A 57 5.96 -6.68 -5.97
CA ARG A 57 5.87 -7.16 -7.34
C ARG A 57 7.13 -7.91 -7.76
N VAL A 58 6.95 -9.11 -8.31
CA VAL A 58 8.05 -9.95 -8.84
C VAL A 58 8.03 -10.07 -10.36
N SER A 59 6.87 -9.82 -10.98
CA SER A 59 6.71 -9.80 -12.44
C SER A 59 5.57 -8.88 -12.85
N ASP A 60 5.30 -8.78 -14.14
CA ASP A 60 4.15 -8.00 -14.59
C ASP A 60 2.79 -8.59 -14.17
N HIS A 61 2.78 -9.86 -13.80
CA HIS A 61 1.57 -10.63 -13.58
C HIS A 61 1.45 -11.15 -12.15
N GLU A 62 2.46 -10.99 -11.30
CA GLU A 62 2.51 -11.61 -9.97
C GLU A 62 3.12 -10.68 -8.92
N HIS A 63 2.54 -10.75 -7.73
CA HIS A 63 3.10 -10.24 -6.49
C HIS A 63 3.32 -11.40 -5.52
N VAL A 64 4.21 -11.16 -4.55
CA VAL A 64 4.51 -12.10 -3.48
C VAL A 64 4.19 -11.44 -2.15
N ILE A 65 3.51 -12.19 -1.27
CA ILE A 65 3.22 -11.83 0.11
C ILE A 65 4.17 -12.63 1.01
N THR A 66 4.97 -11.91 1.78
CA THR A 66 5.79 -12.45 2.85
C THR A 66 5.14 -12.13 4.19
N ASP A 67 5.11 -13.12 5.09
CA ASP A 67 4.55 -12.99 6.45
C ASP A 67 5.64 -13.36 7.45
N SER A 68 6.27 -12.35 8.04
CA SER A 68 7.40 -12.55 8.96
C SER A 68 7.00 -13.21 10.28
N TYR A 69 5.71 -13.15 10.66
CA TYR A 69 5.18 -13.91 11.80
C TYR A 69 5.25 -15.43 11.52
N ARG A 70 5.16 -15.82 10.24
CA ARG A 70 5.17 -17.20 9.76
C ARG A 70 6.40 -17.51 8.90
N TRP A 71 7.58 -17.09 9.36
CA TRP A 71 8.85 -17.20 8.64
C TRP A 71 9.29 -18.63 8.23
N LEU A 72 8.64 -19.68 8.74
CA LEU A 72 8.88 -21.08 8.34
C LEU A 72 7.94 -21.56 7.23
N GLU A 73 6.88 -20.81 6.92
CA GLU A 73 5.96 -21.12 5.84
C GLU A 73 6.45 -20.51 4.52
N ASP A 74 6.04 -21.11 3.39
CA ASP A 74 6.34 -20.56 2.08
C ASP A 74 5.60 -19.23 1.84
N ASP A 75 6.24 -18.38 1.04
CA ASP A 75 5.65 -17.14 0.55
C ASP A 75 4.40 -17.41 -0.30
N VAL A 76 3.43 -16.49 -0.21
CA VAL A 76 2.16 -16.64 -0.92
C VAL A 76 2.18 -15.81 -2.19
N TRP A 77 1.99 -16.50 -3.32
CA TRP A 77 1.94 -15.89 -4.64
C TRP A 77 0.51 -15.43 -4.94
N ILE A 78 0.37 -14.20 -5.43
CA ILE A 78 -0.91 -13.63 -5.82
C ILE A 78 -0.85 -13.02 -7.22
N PRO A 79 -1.81 -13.36 -8.11
CA PRO A 79 -1.89 -12.70 -9.41
C PRO A 79 -2.14 -11.20 -9.26
N THR A 80 -1.40 -10.39 -10.02
CA THR A 80 -1.58 -8.92 -10.08
C THR A 80 -3.00 -8.55 -10.47
N SER A 81 -3.67 -9.37 -11.30
CA SER A 81 -5.07 -9.15 -11.67
C SER A 81 -6.03 -9.17 -10.50
N PHE A 82 -5.71 -9.85 -9.39
CA PHE A 82 -6.54 -9.84 -8.19
C PHE A 82 -6.37 -8.52 -7.44
N LEU A 83 -5.13 -8.03 -7.32
CA LEU A 83 -4.86 -6.74 -6.69
C LEU A 83 -5.41 -5.55 -7.49
N LEU A 84 -5.57 -5.71 -8.81
CA LEU A 84 -6.22 -4.72 -9.68
C LEU A 84 -7.75 -4.71 -9.56
N ASP A 85 -8.37 -5.77 -9.04
CA ASP A 85 -9.82 -5.80 -8.84
C ASP A 85 -10.19 -5.00 -7.60
N THR A 86 -10.85 -3.86 -7.79
CA THR A 86 -11.20 -2.93 -6.71
C THR A 86 -12.15 -3.53 -5.67
N LYS A 87 -12.79 -4.67 -5.96
CA LYS A 87 -13.68 -5.38 -5.04
C LYS A 87 -13.02 -6.57 -4.36
N PHE A 88 -11.80 -6.93 -4.75
CA PHE A 88 -11.09 -8.05 -4.19
C PHE A 88 -10.66 -7.75 -2.75
N CYS A 89 -10.96 -8.66 -1.82
CA CYS A 89 -10.56 -8.55 -0.42
C CYS A 89 -9.30 -9.41 -0.19
N VAL A 90 -8.12 -8.79 -0.29
CA VAL A 90 -6.85 -9.52 -0.19
C VAL A 90 -6.65 -10.19 1.17
N ALA A 91 -7.09 -9.55 2.25
CA ALA A 91 -7.01 -10.12 3.60
C ALA A 91 -7.87 -11.39 3.73
N ASP A 92 -9.12 -11.34 3.27
CA ASP A 92 -10.04 -12.48 3.34
C ASP A 92 -9.52 -13.65 2.48
N TRP A 93 -9.04 -13.36 1.27
CA TRP A 93 -8.39 -14.35 0.42
C TRP A 93 -7.14 -14.95 1.07
N TYR A 94 -6.32 -14.15 1.76
CA TYR A 94 -5.14 -14.62 2.47
C TYR A 94 -5.51 -15.50 3.67
N ALA A 95 -6.56 -15.14 4.42
CA ALA A 95 -7.12 -15.95 5.49
C ALA A 95 -7.52 -17.34 4.98
N ASP A 96 -8.15 -17.41 3.81
CA ASP A 96 -8.49 -18.67 3.14
C ASP A 96 -7.25 -19.49 2.76
N GLN A 97 -6.24 -18.85 2.16
CA GLN A 97 -4.99 -19.54 1.77
C GLN A 97 -4.30 -20.16 3.00
N ARG A 98 -4.22 -19.41 4.10
CA ARG A 98 -3.58 -19.86 5.34
C ARG A 98 -4.42 -20.90 6.07
N GLY A 99 -5.73 -20.68 6.15
CA GLY A 99 -6.66 -21.64 6.74
C GLY A 99 -6.59 -23.01 6.03
N GLN A 100 -6.60 -23.02 4.69
CA GLN A 100 -6.46 -24.25 3.91
C GLN A 100 -5.11 -24.94 4.15
N SER A 101 -4.02 -24.17 4.19
CA SER A 101 -2.67 -24.70 4.41
C SER A 101 -2.50 -25.30 5.82
N ALA A 102 -3.19 -24.75 6.82
CA ALA A 102 -3.18 -25.23 8.19
C ALA A 102 -4.31 -26.25 8.51
N GLY A 103 -5.17 -26.56 7.54
CA GLY A 103 -6.25 -27.55 7.68
C GLY A 103 -7.50 -27.07 8.40
N PHE A 104 -7.70 -25.74 8.51
CA PHE A 104 -8.93 -25.16 9.03
C PHE A 104 -10.08 -25.32 8.02
N PRO A 105 -11.30 -25.61 8.48
CA PRO A 105 -12.47 -25.61 7.62
C PRO A 105 -12.85 -24.17 7.25
N GLN A 106 -13.43 -23.99 6.06
CA GLN A 106 -13.71 -22.65 5.50
C GLN A 106 -14.54 -21.76 6.43
N ASN A 107 -15.52 -22.32 7.14
CA ASN A 107 -16.36 -21.56 8.07
C ASN A 107 -15.59 -20.99 9.26
N GLU A 108 -14.46 -21.60 9.66
CA GLU A 108 -13.58 -21.04 10.70
C GLU A 108 -12.70 -19.93 10.13
N CYS A 109 -12.35 -19.97 8.83
CA CYS A 109 -11.64 -18.88 8.16
C CYS A 109 -12.50 -17.63 8.04
N GLU A 110 -13.80 -17.80 7.75
CA GLU A 110 -14.77 -16.70 7.60
C GLU A 110 -14.91 -15.84 8.86
N GLU A 111 -14.61 -16.38 10.05
CA GLU A 111 -14.60 -15.62 11.31
C GLU A 111 -13.53 -14.51 11.34
N TYR A 112 -12.51 -14.62 10.49
CA TYR A 112 -11.39 -13.67 10.39
C TYR A 112 -11.56 -12.69 9.22
N TYR A 113 -12.68 -12.72 8.49
CA TYR A 113 -12.86 -11.84 7.35
C TYR A 113 -13.05 -10.39 7.77
N SER A 114 -12.29 -9.52 7.12
CA SER A 114 -12.31 -8.08 7.30
C SER A 114 -13.27 -7.38 6.33
N TYR A 115 -13.54 -8.01 5.17
CA TYR A 115 -14.32 -7.45 4.06
C TYR A 115 -13.79 -6.10 3.57
N LEU A 116 -12.48 -5.86 3.72
CA LEU A 116 -11.81 -4.66 3.25
C LEU A 116 -11.35 -4.86 1.79
N PRO A 117 -11.97 -4.16 0.82
CA PRO A 117 -11.62 -4.33 -0.58
C PRO A 117 -10.36 -3.54 -0.96
N MET A 118 -9.67 -3.96 -2.03
CA MET A 118 -8.51 -3.25 -2.58
C MET A 118 -8.77 -1.78 -2.92
N GLY A 119 -9.99 -1.42 -3.31
CA GLY A 119 -10.32 -0.05 -3.71
C GLY A 119 -9.56 0.39 -4.97
N ASP A 120 -9.49 1.71 -5.21
CA ASP A 120 -8.71 2.28 -6.31
C ASP A 120 -7.28 2.56 -5.85
N ALA A 121 -6.51 1.51 -5.61
CA ALA A 121 -5.15 1.60 -5.05
C ALA A 121 -4.23 2.54 -5.85
N ILE A 122 -4.35 2.57 -7.18
CA ILE A 122 -3.56 3.45 -8.04
C ILE A 122 -4.06 4.89 -7.90
N GLY A 123 -5.37 5.12 -7.98
CA GLY A 123 -5.96 6.44 -7.82
C GLY A 123 -5.64 7.07 -6.48
N ASP A 124 -5.83 6.32 -5.39
CA ASP A 124 -5.54 6.76 -4.02
C ASP A 124 -4.08 7.19 -3.87
N ARG A 125 -3.13 6.43 -4.44
CA ARG A 125 -1.70 6.77 -4.39
C ARG A 125 -1.37 8.00 -5.23
N VAL A 126 -1.97 8.13 -6.40
CA VAL A 126 -1.82 9.34 -7.24
C VAL A 126 -2.32 10.56 -6.49
N GLU A 127 -3.50 10.48 -5.88
CA GLU A 127 -4.08 11.54 -5.05
C GLU A 127 -3.15 11.92 -3.90
N GLU A 128 -2.63 10.93 -3.17
CA GLU A 128 -1.69 11.15 -2.06
C GLU A 128 -0.43 11.89 -2.54
N LEU A 129 0.22 11.42 -3.61
CA LEU A 129 1.43 12.03 -4.15
C LEU A 129 1.18 13.47 -4.63
N LEU A 130 0.03 13.72 -5.26
CA LEU A 130 -0.36 15.06 -5.70
C LEU A 130 -0.65 15.99 -4.52
N ASN A 131 -1.23 15.47 -3.44
CA ASN A 131 -1.48 16.22 -2.21
C ASN A 131 -0.17 16.50 -1.42
N MET A 132 0.80 15.59 -1.42
CA MET A 132 2.12 15.82 -0.82
C MET A 132 2.97 16.89 -1.55
N GLY A 133 2.66 17.16 -2.82
CA GLY A 133 3.39 18.07 -3.69
C GLY A 133 3.06 19.58 -3.55
N GLN A 134 2.31 20.03 -2.54
CA GLN A 134 1.77 21.41 -2.45
C GLN A 134 2.61 22.37 -1.58
N PRO A 135 2.65 23.71 -1.88
CA PRO A 135 1.62 24.49 -2.58
C PRO A 135 1.91 24.90 -4.04
N TYR A 136 0.86 25.13 -4.86
CA TYR A 136 0.99 25.57 -6.26
C TYR A 136 0.96 27.12 -6.47
N PRO A 137 1.60 27.64 -7.55
CA PRO A 137 2.10 29.03 -7.64
C PRO A 137 1.11 30.16 -7.95
N CYS A 138 -0.19 29.93 -8.06
CA CYS A 138 -1.15 31.05 -8.10
C CYS A 138 -1.55 31.53 -6.68
N GLU A 139 -1.18 30.80 -5.63
CA GLU A 139 -1.52 31.07 -4.23
C GLU A 139 -0.46 31.91 -3.51
N VAL A 140 0.12 32.90 -4.20
CA VAL A 140 0.78 34.01 -3.49
C VAL A 140 -0.34 34.86 -2.86
N ASN A 141 -0.50 34.71 -1.54
CA ASN A 141 -1.37 35.46 -0.61
C ASN A 141 -2.69 34.80 -0.17
N LEU A 142 -2.69 33.61 0.42
CA LEU A 142 -3.69 33.29 1.45
C LEU A 142 -3.03 32.55 2.61
N THR A 143 -3.25 33.09 3.80
CA THR A 143 -2.87 32.53 5.09
C THR A 143 -3.23 31.05 5.17
N THR A 144 -2.22 30.21 5.38
CA THR A 144 -2.30 28.76 5.56
C THR A 144 -3.24 28.39 6.69
N GLU A 145 -4.49 28.10 6.37
CA GLU A 145 -5.30 27.15 7.11
C GLU A 145 -5.11 25.77 6.46
N ARG A 146 -4.99 24.75 7.30
CA ARG A 146 -4.80 23.35 6.92
C ARG A 146 -5.99 22.93 6.04
N THR A 147 -5.79 22.91 4.72
CA THR A 147 -6.84 22.53 3.78
C THR A 147 -7.03 21.01 3.79
N GLU A 148 -8.30 20.62 3.90
CA GLU A 148 -8.80 19.30 3.48
C GLU A 148 -8.27 18.98 2.06
N GLY A 149 -8.01 17.71 1.76
CA GLY A 149 -7.30 17.27 0.53
C GLY A 149 -7.79 17.97 -0.75
N ARG A 150 -6.86 18.45 -1.58
CA ARG A 150 -7.15 19.31 -2.75
C ARG A 150 -7.48 18.53 -4.01
N PHE A 151 -6.93 17.34 -4.14
CA PHE A 151 -7.23 16.44 -5.24
C PHE A 151 -8.11 15.32 -4.72
N ILE A 152 -9.08 14.91 -5.54
CA ILE A 152 -9.87 13.70 -5.35
C ILE A 152 -9.84 12.90 -6.65
N CYS A 153 -9.69 11.58 -6.56
CA CYS A 153 -10.02 10.70 -7.68
C CYS A 153 -11.55 10.58 -7.82
N LEU A 154 -12.06 10.76 -9.04
CA LEU A 154 -13.48 10.56 -9.32
C LEU A 154 -13.72 9.09 -9.71
N PRO A 155 -14.84 8.48 -9.25
CA PRO A 155 -15.15 7.07 -9.50
C PRO A 155 -15.47 6.76 -10.98
#